data_AF-A0A381PGH6-F1
#
_entry.id   AF-A0A381PGH6-F1
#
_cell.length_a   1.000
_cell.length_b   1.000
_cell.length_c   1.000
_cell.angle_alpha   90.00
_cell.angle_beta   90.00
_cell.angle_gamma   90.00
#
_symmetry.space_group_name_H-M   'P 1'
#
loop_
_entity.id
_entity.type
_entity.pdbx_description
1 polymer ?
#
loop_
_entity_poly.entity_id
_entity_poly.type
_entity_poly.pdbx_seq_one_letter_code
_entity_poly.pdbx_strand_id
1 'polypeptide(L)'
;VATGFAVLMGSIWLIMATNSGVRLATLLATAALMGWMVILGSAWWMYGSGWKGDDPSWKTVDINVGDLGASGLELARLLPNSDEMPSAYELVVASNDAAAVAEFDTLPTAADNPDLSADQLAVLRADRQLRNEIVTRSELAAVARNVTDAAGLRSVGPWRLLATTEAGDAQAQAAADVLAHPDLGFASSVDYKLLDAYTTGGKPELQDDPNRLDRITHWIASSARLTHPTRYTVVQLQGVLYQPTVAGEAPPRPVVDPDEPVVSVVMIRDLGWVRLRPALVTIGSLLIFLALCYWLHVRDKELMARREEFETAKA
;
A
#
# COMPACT_ATOMS: atom_id res chain seq x y z
N VAL A 1 14.19 -28.95 3.86
CA VAL A 1 15.41 -28.11 3.66
C VAL A 1 16.68 -28.90 3.92
N ALA A 2 16.88 -29.48 5.11
CA ALA A 2 18.07 -30.26 5.45
C ALA A 2 18.36 -31.41 4.45
N THR A 3 17.35 -32.17 4.05
CA THR A 3 17.49 -33.24 3.04
C THR A 3 17.95 -32.71 1.69
N GLY A 4 17.40 -31.59 1.22
CA GLY A 4 17.81 -30.96 -0.05
C GLY A 4 19.25 -30.45 -0.01
N PHE A 5 19.67 -29.86 1.11
CA PHE A 5 21.05 -29.45 1.33
C PHE A 5 22.01 -30.65 1.34
N ALA A 6 21.69 -31.70 2.12
CA ALA A 6 22.51 -32.89 2.23
C ALA A 6 22.63 -33.64 0.89
N VAL A 7 21.55 -33.74 0.11
CA VAL A 7 21.57 -34.43 -1.19
C VAL A 7 22.29 -33.59 -2.24
N LEU A 8 21.98 -32.30 -2.37
CA LEU A 8 22.52 -31.47 -3.45
C LEU A 8 23.96 -31.05 -3.20
N MET A 9 24.30 -30.54 -2.01
CA MET A 9 25.68 -30.17 -1.67
C MET A 9 26.52 -31.36 -1.24
N GLY A 10 25.94 -32.31 -0.50
CA GLY A 10 26.68 -33.49 -0.05
C GLY A 10 27.09 -34.40 -1.20
N SER A 11 26.28 -34.56 -2.25
CA SER A 11 26.67 -35.35 -3.43
C SER A 11 27.88 -34.75 -4.16
N ILE A 12 27.87 -33.44 -4.41
CA ILE A 12 28.99 -32.71 -5.04
C ILE A 12 30.25 -32.85 -4.17
N TRP A 13 30.11 -32.63 -2.86
CA TRP A 13 31.24 -32.75 -1.94
C TRP A 13 31.81 -34.17 -1.89
N LEU A 14 30.96 -35.21 -1.84
CA LEU A 14 31.41 -36.62 -1.80
C LEU A 14 32.21 -37.00 -3.05
N ILE A 15 31.74 -36.60 -4.24
CA ILE A 15 32.44 -36.85 -5.50
C ILE A 15 33.80 -36.15 -5.52
N MET A 16 33.86 -34.90 -5.04
CA MET A 16 35.12 -34.15 -5.01
C MET A 16 36.08 -34.66 -3.93
N ALA A 17 35.56 -35.10 -2.80
CA ALA A 17 36.35 -35.59 -1.67
C ALA A 17 37.10 -36.88 -2.03
N THR A 18 36.48 -37.76 -2.81
CA THR A 18 37.09 -39.02 -3.27
C THR A 18 38.16 -38.81 -4.34
N ASN A 19 38.06 -37.76 -5.17
CA ASN A 19 39.01 -37.50 -6.27
C ASN A 19 40.15 -36.54 -5.88
N SER A 20 39.84 -35.48 -5.14
CA SER A 20 40.77 -34.36 -4.88
C SER A 20 41.13 -34.18 -3.40
N GLY A 21 40.62 -35.05 -2.54
CA GLY A 21 40.84 -35.02 -1.10
C GLY A 21 39.89 -34.07 -0.35
N VAL A 22 39.60 -34.43 0.89
CA VAL A 22 38.57 -33.78 1.74
C VAL A 22 38.78 -32.27 1.90
N ARG A 23 40.03 -31.81 2.08
CA ARG A 23 40.33 -30.39 2.30
C ARG A 23 39.97 -29.53 1.08
N LEU A 24 40.40 -29.94 -0.11
CA LEU A 24 40.10 -29.21 -1.35
C LEU A 24 38.61 -29.30 -1.69
N ALA A 25 38.03 -30.49 -1.55
CA ALA A 25 36.61 -30.71 -1.79
C ALA A 25 35.73 -29.81 -0.92
N THR A 26 36.10 -29.63 0.35
CA THR A 26 35.37 -28.74 1.27
C THR A 26 35.44 -27.28 0.81
N LEU A 27 36.63 -26.78 0.47
CA LEU A 27 36.78 -25.39 -0.01
C LEU A 27 35.98 -25.13 -1.28
N LEU A 28 36.05 -26.04 -2.27
CA LEU A 28 35.34 -25.89 -3.54
C LEU A 28 33.82 -26.03 -3.37
N ALA A 29 33.34 -27.00 -2.60
CA ALA A 29 31.91 -27.18 -2.36
C ALA A 29 31.31 -26.00 -1.58
N THR A 30 32.00 -25.50 -0.55
CA THR A 30 31.55 -24.32 0.19
C THR A 30 31.61 -23.06 -0.69
N ALA A 31 32.63 -22.90 -1.54
CA ALA A 31 32.69 -21.79 -2.48
C ALA A 31 31.51 -21.85 -3.48
N ALA A 32 31.23 -23.02 -4.04
CA ALA A 32 30.09 -23.22 -4.94
C ALA A 32 28.76 -22.90 -4.26
N LEU A 33 28.56 -23.32 -3.01
CA LEU A 33 27.38 -22.98 -2.22
C LEU A 33 27.24 -21.48 -2.01
N MET A 34 28.32 -20.79 -1.63
CA MET A 34 28.29 -19.34 -1.41
C MET A 34 28.03 -18.58 -2.72
N GLY A 35 28.64 -19.01 -3.84
CA GLY A 35 28.35 -18.45 -5.16
C GLY A 35 26.89 -18.65 -5.57
N TRP A 36 26.31 -19.82 -5.29
CA TRP A 36 24.89 -20.07 -5.49
C TRP A 36 24.01 -19.17 -4.61
N MET A 37 24.36 -18.99 -3.33
CA MET A 37 23.66 -18.08 -2.42
C MET A 37 23.74 -16.61 -2.87
N VAL A 38 24.85 -16.20 -3.50
CA VAL A 38 24.96 -14.86 -4.12
C VAL A 38 24.01 -14.70 -5.28
N ILE A 39 23.91 -15.69 -6.18
CA ILE A 39 23.00 -15.64 -7.33
C ILE A 39 21.54 -15.60 -6.86
N LEU A 40 21.18 -16.50 -5.95
CA LEU A 40 19.83 -16.58 -5.40
C LEU A 40 19.47 -15.32 -4.60
N GLY A 41 20.37 -14.87 -3.73
CA GLY A 41 20.20 -13.64 -2.95
C GLY A 41 20.06 -12.42 -3.84
N SER A 42 20.83 -12.34 -4.93
CA SER A 42 20.73 -11.24 -5.91
C SER A 42 19.37 -11.20 -6.59
N ALA A 43 18.84 -12.37 -6.99
CA ALA A 43 17.48 -12.47 -7.52
C ALA A 43 16.44 -12.05 -6.48
N TRP A 44 16.56 -12.53 -5.24
CA TRP A 44 15.66 -12.14 -4.14
C TRP A 44 15.72 -10.65 -3.81
N TRP A 45 16.91 -10.04 -3.85
CA TRP A 45 17.10 -8.62 -3.62
C TRP A 45 16.45 -7.80 -4.73
N MET A 46 16.65 -8.19 -5.99
CA MET A 46 16.08 -7.50 -7.15
C MET A 46 14.55 -7.56 -7.17
N TYR A 47 13.99 -8.74 -6.94
CA TYR A 47 12.53 -8.97 -6.99
C TYR A 47 11.81 -8.73 -5.66
N GLY A 48 12.52 -8.58 -4.54
CA GLY A 48 11.91 -8.47 -3.22
C GLY A 48 11.15 -9.73 -2.80
N SER A 49 11.68 -10.91 -3.14
CA SER A 49 11.06 -12.23 -2.88
C SER A 49 11.94 -13.11 -1.99
N GLY A 50 11.48 -14.34 -1.71
CA GLY A 50 12.24 -15.29 -0.88
C GLY A 50 12.19 -14.92 0.60
N TRP A 51 13.34 -14.91 1.28
CA TRP A 51 13.44 -14.48 2.67
C TRP A 51 13.42 -12.94 2.77
N LYS A 52 12.28 -12.37 2.38
CA LYS A 52 12.05 -10.93 2.42
C LYS A 52 11.76 -10.42 3.83
N GLY A 53 11.98 -9.13 4.04
CA GLY A 53 11.51 -8.42 5.22
C GLY A 53 10.00 -8.15 5.16
N ASP A 54 9.50 -7.36 6.10
CA ASP A 54 8.07 -7.06 6.18
C ASP A 54 7.62 -6.22 4.97
N ASP A 55 6.43 -6.55 4.47
CA ASP A 55 5.78 -5.84 3.37
C ASP A 55 5.24 -4.47 3.84
N PRO A 56 5.06 -3.51 2.94
CA PRO A 56 4.45 -2.23 3.27
C PRO A 56 3.02 -2.43 3.80
N SER A 57 2.69 -1.78 4.91
CA SER A 57 1.35 -1.80 5.48
C SER A 57 0.97 -0.45 6.08
N TRP A 58 -0.33 -0.22 6.24
CA TRP A 58 -0.82 0.88 7.04
C TRP A 58 -0.75 0.49 8.52
N LYS A 59 -0.29 1.42 9.36
CA LYS A 59 -0.29 1.25 10.81
C LYS A 59 -1.08 2.39 11.44
N THR A 60 -2.07 2.05 12.24
CA THR A 60 -2.83 3.04 13.01
C THR A 60 -1.95 3.67 14.06
N VAL A 61 -1.95 5.01 14.04
CA VAL A 61 -1.24 5.87 14.99
C VAL A 61 -2.21 6.36 16.06
N ASP A 62 -3.42 6.72 15.64
CA ASP A 62 -4.45 7.30 16.49
C ASP A 62 -5.83 6.99 15.92
N ILE A 63 -6.81 6.75 16.78
CA ILE A 63 -8.23 6.67 16.43
C ILE A 63 -8.93 7.74 17.23
N ASN A 64 -9.39 8.78 16.54
CA ASN A 64 -10.03 9.91 17.18
C ASN A 64 -11.54 9.88 16.94
N VAL A 65 -12.32 10.29 17.94
CA VAL A 65 -13.79 10.29 17.89
C VAL A 65 -14.28 11.72 18.05
N GLY A 66 -14.93 12.25 17.00
CA GLY A 66 -15.42 13.63 16.96
C GLY A 66 -14.33 14.60 16.51
N ASP A 67 -13.77 15.38 17.45
CA ASP A 67 -12.92 16.53 17.14
C ASP A 67 -11.47 16.14 16.80
N LEU A 68 -11.08 16.29 15.53
CA LEU A 68 -9.71 16.10 15.03
C LEU A 68 -8.68 16.98 15.74
N GLY A 69 -9.08 18.12 16.30
CA GLY A 69 -8.24 19.00 17.10
C GLY A 69 -7.64 18.32 18.34
N ALA A 70 -8.29 17.28 18.86
CA ALA A 70 -7.82 16.49 19.99
C ALA A 70 -6.86 15.34 19.61
N SER A 71 -6.60 15.11 18.32
CA SER A 71 -5.79 13.97 17.86
C SER A 71 -4.38 13.97 18.48
N GLY A 72 -3.86 12.78 18.75
CA GLY A 72 -2.47 12.57 19.17
C GLY A 72 -1.44 13.02 18.13
N LEU A 73 -1.83 13.09 16.85
CA LEU A 73 -0.97 13.57 15.77
C LEU A 73 -1.22 15.06 15.48
N GLU A 74 -0.20 15.91 15.69
CA GLU A 74 -0.29 17.35 15.41
C GLU A 74 -0.70 17.67 13.96
N LEU A 75 -0.22 16.87 12.99
CA LEU A 75 -0.61 17.02 11.59
C LEU A 75 -2.10 16.75 11.36
N ALA A 76 -2.71 15.81 12.09
CA ALA A 76 -4.13 15.50 11.95
C ALA A 76 -5.02 16.66 12.44
N ARG A 77 -4.56 17.44 13.42
CA ARG A 77 -5.26 18.64 13.93
C ARG A 77 -5.38 19.77 12.91
N LEU A 78 -4.60 19.72 11.83
CA LEU A 78 -4.66 20.69 10.74
C LEU A 78 -5.74 20.36 9.70
N LEU A 79 -6.37 19.19 9.81
CA LEU A 79 -7.53 18.83 9.01
C LEU A 79 -8.79 19.34 9.72
N PRO A 80 -9.63 20.17 9.07
CA PRO A 80 -10.93 20.58 9.60
C PRO A 80 -11.83 19.38 9.87
N ASN A 81 -12.74 19.53 10.82
CA ASN A 81 -13.75 18.51 11.10
C ASN A 81 -14.72 18.38 9.91
N SER A 82 -15.35 17.21 9.78
CA SER A 82 -16.19 16.91 8.60
C SER A 82 -17.41 17.83 8.49
N ASP A 83 -17.95 18.29 9.62
CA ASP A 83 -19.08 19.21 9.72
C ASP A 83 -18.74 20.66 9.33
N GLU A 84 -17.46 21.04 9.36
CA GLU A 84 -16.98 22.37 8.93
C GLU A 84 -16.80 22.48 7.41
N MET A 85 -16.91 21.36 6.68
CA MET A 85 -16.70 21.28 5.24
C MET A 85 -18.02 20.99 4.52
N PRO A 86 -18.25 21.58 3.31
CA PRO A 86 -19.47 21.34 2.55
C PRO A 86 -19.66 19.85 2.26
N SER A 87 -20.92 19.41 2.24
CA SER A 87 -21.23 18.03 1.86
C SER A 87 -20.94 17.83 0.36
N ALA A 88 -20.68 16.58 -0.04
CA ALA A 88 -20.41 16.31 -1.45
C ALA A 88 -21.62 16.65 -2.34
N TYR A 89 -22.85 16.43 -1.87
CA TYR A 89 -24.05 16.81 -2.61
C TYR A 89 -24.16 18.34 -2.79
N GLU A 90 -23.89 19.13 -1.76
CA GLU A 90 -23.85 20.59 -1.88
C GLU A 90 -22.83 21.05 -2.92
N LEU A 91 -21.66 20.40 -2.99
CA LEU A 91 -20.65 20.68 -4.02
C LEU A 91 -21.14 20.35 -5.43
N VAL A 92 -21.84 19.23 -5.61
CA VAL A 92 -22.43 18.86 -6.91
C VAL A 92 -23.41 19.95 -7.36
N VAL A 93 -24.36 20.30 -6.49
CA VAL A 93 -25.40 21.31 -6.79
C VAL A 93 -24.79 22.68 -7.09
N ALA A 94 -23.75 23.08 -6.36
CA ALA A 94 -23.08 24.37 -6.56
C ALA A 94 -22.20 24.42 -7.82
N SER A 95 -21.64 23.29 -8.25
CA SER A 95 -20.65 23.24 -9.34
C SER A 95 -21.25 23.36 -10.74
N ASN A 96 -22.50 22.90 -10.92
CA ASN A 96 -23.15 22.74 -12.22
C ASN A 96 -22.28 21.99 -13.27
N ASP A 97 -21.39 21.11 -12.79
CA ASP A 97 -20.53 20.28 -13.65
C ASP A 97 -21.34 19.14 -14.27
N ALA A 98 -21.19 18.93 -15.58
CA ALA A 98 -22.00 17.97 -16.31
C ALA A 98 -21.79 16.51 -15.85
N ALA A 99 -20.56 16.13 -15.48
CA ALA A 99 -20.27 14.77 -15.03
C ALA A 99 -20.78 14.54 -13.60
N ALA A 100 -20.58 15.52 -12.71
CA ALA A 100 -21.07 15.47 -11.33
C ALA A 100 -22.60 15.42 -11.28
N VAL A 101 -23.28 16.29 -12.04
CA VAL A 101 -24.74 16.36 -12.10
C VAL A 101 -25.34 15.09 -12.70
N ALA A 102 -24.74 14.57 -13.78
CA ALA A 102 -25.24 13.34 -14.41
C ALA A 102 -25.26 12.14 -13.43
N GLU A 103 -24.21 12.00 -12.62
CA GLU A 103 -24.09 10.87 -11.69
C GLU A 103 -24.87 11.10 -10.39
N PHE A 104 -24.76 12.30 -9.81
CA PHE A 104 -25.18 12.59 -8.43
C PHE A 104 -26.31 13.61 -8.29
N ASP A 105 -26.88 14.13 -9.38
CA ASP A 105 -28.02 15.07 -9.32
C ASP A 105 -29.07 14.80 -10.42
N THR A 106 -29.27 13.51 -10.74
CA THR A 106 -30.31 13.05 -11.67
C THR A 106 -31.47 12.37 -10.94
N LEU A 107 -32.70 12.81 -11.22
CA LEU A 107 -33.94 12.21 -10.70
C LEU A 107 -34.78 11.56 -11.81
N PRO A 108 -35.37 10.37 -11.59
CA PRO A 108 -36.21 9.69 -12.57
C PRO A 108 -37.42 10.53 -12.98
N THR A 109 -37.71 10.60 -14.29
CA THR A 109 -38.89 11.30 -14.80
C THR A 109 -39.99 10.33 -15.21
N ALA A 110 -41.23 10.80 -15.21
CA ALA A 110 -42.39 10.02 -15.68
C ALA A 110 -42.26 9.60 -17.15
N ALA A 111 -41.52 10.37 -17.96
CA ALA A 111 -41.20 10.04 -19.34
C ALA A 111 -40.29 8.79 -19.45
N ASP A 112 -39.36 8.63 -18.49
CA ASP A 112 -38.42 7.51 -18.45
C ASP A 112 -39.06 6.25 -17.83
N ASN A 113 -40.14 6.43 -17.08
CA ASN A 113 -40.83 5.37 -16.33
C ASN A 113 -42.36 5.43 -16.55
N PRO A 114 -42.84 5.15 -17.79
CA PRO A 114 -44.26 5.27 -18.12
C PRO A 114 -45.15 4.23 -17.39
N ASP A 115 -44.55 3.13 -16.93
CA ASP A 115 -45.27 2.02 -16.30
C ASP A 115 -45.52 2.21 -14.78
N LEU A 116 -44.92 3.25 -14.17
CA LEU A 116 -45.03 3.51 -12.73
C LEU A 116 -46.20 4.47 -12.42
N SER A 117 -46.93 4.18 -11.35
CA SER A 117 -47.90 5.13 -10.80
C SER A 117 -47.20 6.37 -10.23
N ALA A 118 -47.94 7.47 -10.06
CA ALA A 118 -47.39 8.69 -9.47
C ALA A 118 -46.78 8.46 -8.08
N ASP A 119 -47.41 7.59 -7.27
CA ASP A 119 -46.93 7.23 -5.93
C ASP A 119 -45.65 6.39 -5.99
N GLN A 120 -45.58 5.43 -6.91
CA GLN A 120 -44.37 4.61 -7.11
C GLN A 120 -43.20 5.46 -7.63
N LEU A 121 -43.47 6.42 -8.51
CA LEU A 121 -42.47 7.35 -9.01
C LEU A 121 -41.95 8.27 -7.89
N ALA A 122 -42.82 8.70 -6.97
CA ALA A 122 -42.41 9.50 -5.82
C ALA A 122 -41.47 8.73 -4.89
N VAL A 123 -41.75 7.45 -4.62
CA VAL A 123 -40.87 6.57 -3.83
C VAL A 123 -39.51 6.39 -4.52
N LEU A 124 -39.50 6.14 -5.83
CA LEU A 124 -38.25 5.98 -6.59
C LEU A 124 -37.41 7.27 -6.60
N ARG A 125 -38.07 8.43 -6.73
CA ARG A 125 -37.39 9.74 -6.65
C ARG A 125 -36.79 9.98 -5.27
N ALA A 126 -37.51 9.63 -4.21
CA ALA A 126 -37.01 9.75 -2.84
C ALA A 126 -35.77 8.85 -2.61
N ASP A 127 -35.77 7.58 -3.06
CA ASP A 127 -34.56 6.73 -2.99
C ASP A 127 -33.40 7.31 -3.81
N ARG A 128 -33.68 7.80 -5.03
CA ARG A 128 -32.65 8.38 -5.89
C ARG A 128 -32.04 9.64 -5.26
N GLN A 129 -32.88 10.49 -4.65
CA GLN A 129 -32.45 11.69 -3.93
C GLN A 129 -31.61 11.32 -2.70
N LEU A 130 -32.04 10.32 -1.91
CA LEU A 130 -31.27 9.85 -0.76
C LEU A 130 -29.88 9.38 -1.19
N ARG A 131 -29.75 8.62 -2.28
CA ARG A 131 -28.42 8.22 -2.80
C ARG A 131 -27.55 9.44 -3.14
N ASN A 132 -28.15 10.47 -3.73
CA ASN A 132 -27.43 11.69 -4.10
C ASN A 132 -26.94 12.43 -2.85
N GLU A 133 -27.76 12.50 -1.80
CA GLU A 133 -27.43 13.21 -0.55
C GLU A 133 -26.39 12.48 0.30
N ILE A 134 -26.38 11.15 0.30
CA ILE A 134 -25.42 10.37 1.09
C ILE A 134 -24.04 10.24 0.41
N VAL A 135 -23.83 10.78 -0.78
CA VAL A 135 -22.55 10.68 -1.50
C VAL A 135 -21.41 11.29 -0.68
N THR A 136 -20.22 10.69 -0.73
CA THR A 136 -19.04 11.20 -0.02
C THR A 136 -18.16 12.07 -0.92
N ARG A 137 -17.28 12.90 -0.32
CA ARG A 137 -16.38 13.76 -1.10
C ARG A 137 -15.36 12.90 -1.85
N SER A 138 -14.91 11.81 -1.24
CA SER A 138 -14.05 10.80 -1.88
C SER A 138 -14.73 10.12 -3.07
N GLU A 139 -16.04 9.85 -3.01
CA GLU A 139 -16.82 9.31 -4.14
C GLU A 139 -16.95 10.36 -5.25
N LEU A 140 -17.25 11.61 -4.89
CA LEU A 140 -17.30 12.72 -5.84
C LEU A 140 -15.95 12.94 -6.54
N ALA A 141 -14.84 12.88 -5.81
CA ALA A 141 -13.49 13.02 -6.36
C ALA A 141 -13.11 11.91 -7.36
N ALA A 142 -13.77 10.74 -7.30
CA ALA A 142 -13.57 9.66 -8.25
C ALA A 142 -14.23 9.93 -9.60
N VAL A 143 -15.34 10.68 -9.61
CA VAL A 143 -16.13 10.99 -10.82
C VAL A 143 -15.75 12.37 -11.37
N ALA A 144 -15.73 13.38 -10.52
CA ALA A 144 -15.57 14.79 -10.88
C ALA A 144 -14.56 15.48 -9.95
N ARG A 145 -13.28 15.11 -10.07
CA ARG A 145 -12.18 15.69 -9.28
C ARG A 145 -12.07 17.22 -9.43
N ASN A 146 -12.44 17.76 -10.59
CA ASN A 146 -12.47 19.20 -10.82
C ASN A 146 -13.40 19.95 -9.86
N VAL A 147 -14.54 19.35 -9.47
CA VAL A 147 -15.48 19.94 -8.51
C VAL A 147 -14.87 19.98 -7.12
N THR A 148 -14.27 18.88 -6.67
CA THR A 148 -13.60 18.83 -5.36
C THR A 148 -12.37 19.73 -5.30
N ASP A 149 -11.62 19.84 -6.39
CA ASP A 149 -10.46 20.71 -6.49
C ASP A 149 -10.86 22.20 -6.48
N ALA A 150 -11.94 22.56 -7.18
CA ALA A 150 -12.49 23.92 -7.15
C ALA A 150 -12.98 24.33 -5.75
N ALA A 151 -13.45 23.35 -4.96
CA ALA A 151 -13.80 23.53 -3.55
C ALA A 151 -12.58 23.60 -2.61
N GLY A 152 -11.35 23.50 -3.13
CA GLY A 152 -10.12 23.56 -2.34
C GLY A 152 -9.73 22.25 -1.65
N LEU A 153 -10.43 21.14 -1.93
CA LEU A 153 -10.20 19.85 -1.26
C LEU A 153 -8.89 19.15 -1.68
N ARG A 154 -8.24 19.68 -2.72
CA ARG A 154 -6.89 19.26 -3.13
C ARG A 154 -5.81 19.64 -2.12
N SER A 155 -6.05 20.69 -1.34
CA SER A 155 -5.10 21.22 -0.37
C SER A 155 -5.85 21.83 0.82
N VAL A 156 -6.44 20.97 1.65
CA VAL A 156 -7.03 21.35 2.92
C VAL A 156 -5.90 21.44 3.95
N GLY A 157 -5.26 22.60 4.02
CA GLY A 157 -3.99 22.75 4.74
C GLY A 157 -2.92 21.82 4.15
N PRO A 158 -2.29 20.93 4.93
CA PRO A 158 -1.33 19.95 4.42
C PRO A 158 -1.99 18.69 3.84
N TRP A 159 -3.31 18.56 3.87
CA TRP A 159 -4.05 17.36 3.49
C TRP A 159 -4.64 17.46 2.09
N ARG A 160 -4.66 16.33 1.39
CA ARG A 160 -5.30 16.16 0.09
C ARG A 160 -6.39 15.10 0.20
N LEU A 161 -7.59 15.39 -0.28
CA LEU A 161 -8.64 14.41 -0.43
C LEU A 161 -8.23 13.30 -1.41
N LEU A 162 -8.45 12.04 -1.04
CA LEU A 162 -8.28 10.87 -1.89
C LEU A 162 -9.61 10.48 -2.51
N ALA A 163 -9.60 10.17 -3.80
CA ALA A 163 -10.73 9.48 -4.43
C ALA A 163 -10.87 8.06 -3.88
N THR A 164 -12.08 7.49 -3.91
CA THR A 164 -12.30 6.09 -3.50
C THR A 164 -11.44 5.09 -4.28
N THR A 165 -11.09 5.40 -5.52
CA THR A 165 -10.17 4.62 -6.37
C THR A 165 -8.72 4.60 -5.85
N GLU A 166 -8.31 5.60 -5.08
CA GLU A 166 -6.97 5.72 -4.48
C GLU A 166 -6.95 5.27 -3.01
N ALA A 167 -8.08 5.41 -2.31
CA ALA A 167 -8.19 5.21 -0.88
C ALA A 167 -8.42 3.76 -0.43
N GLY A 168 -8.74 2.85 -1.35
CA GLY A 168 -9.24 1.50 -1.02
C GLY A 168 -8.37 0.70 -0.04
N ASP A 169 -7.05 0.71 -0.19
CA ASP A 169 -6.12 0.01 0.72
C ASP A 169 -6.13 0.61 2.14
N ALA A 170 -6.16 1.94 2.25
CA ALA A 170 -6.24 2.62 3.53
C ALA A 170 -7.60 2.40 4.19
N GLN A 171 -8.68 2.49 3.41
CA GLN A 171 -10.05 2.25 3.88
C GLN A 171 -10.23 0.83 4.44
N ALA A 172 -9.67 -0.18 3.77
CA ALA A 172 -9.71 -1.55 4.24
C ALA A 172 -8.97 -1.74 5.57
N GLN A 173 -7.79 -1.13 5.74
CA GLN A 173 -7.08 -1.20 7.02
C GLN A 173 -7.84 -0.46 8.13
N ALA A 174 -8.36 0.74 7.86
CA ALA A 174 -9.14 1.49 8.85
C ALA A 174 -10.39 0.73 9.31
N ALA A 175 -11.11 0.11 8.38
CA ALA A 175 -12.24 -0.75 8.69
C ALA A 175 -11.85 -1.93 9.60
N ALA A 176 -10.72 -2.59 9.31
CA ALA A 176 -10.22 -3.67 10.15
C ALA A 176 -9.83 -3.19 11.55
N ASP A 177 -9.18 -2.04 11.65
CA ASP A 177 -8.72 -1.48 12.92
C ASP A 177 -9.89 -1.00 13.80
N VAL A 178 -10.93 -0.41 13.20
CA VAL A 178 -12.15 0.00 13.91
C VAL A 178 -12.90 -1.22 14.46
N LEU A 179 -13.05 -2.28 13.65
CA LEU A 179 -13.70 -3.53 14.09
C LEU A 179 -12.89 -4.27 15.18
N ALA A 180 -11.59 -4.01 15.28
CA ALA A 180 -10.74 -4.55 16.34
C ALA A 180 -10.90 -3.81 17.69
N HIS A 181 -11.65 -2.70 17.72
CA HIS A 181 -11.88 -1.84 18.89
C HIS A 181 -13.38 -1.82 19.27
N PRO A 182 -13.85 -2.77 20.11
CA PRO A 182 -15.26 -2.88 20.48
C PRO A 182 -15.81 -1.68 21.26
N ASP A 183 -14.93 -0.88 21.85
CA ASP A 183 -15.24 0.37 22.56
C ASP A 183 -15.81 1.45 21.66
N LEU A 184 -15.58 1.36 20.35
CA LEU A 184 -16.16 2.26 19.34
C LEU A 184 -17.61 1.92 18.99
N GLY A 185 -18.14 0.78 19.43
CA GLY A 185 -19.54 0.39 19.23
C GLY A 185 -19.84 -0.27 17.87
N PHE A 186 -18.85 -0.50 17.01
CA PHE A 186 -19.03 -1.16 15.72
C PHE A 186 -18.76 -2.66 15.82
N ALA A 187 -19.75 -3.50 15.49
CA ALA A 187 -19.61 -4.95 15.48
C ALA A 187 -19.39 -5.51 14.06
N SER A 188 -19.86 -4.79 13.05
CA SER A 188 -19.88 -5.23 11.65
C SER A 188 -19.66 -4.05 10.70
N SER A 189 -19.26 -4.36 9.47
CA SER A 189 -19.15 -3.38 8.37
C SER A 189 -20.48 -2.78 7.92
N VAL A 190 -21.61 -3.21 8.50
CA VAL A 190 -22.95 -2.65 8.25
C VAL A 190 -23.27 -1.51 9.22
N ASP A 191 -22.59 -1.47 10.37
CA ASP A 191 -22.89 -0.53 11.46
C ASP A 191 -22.31 0.87 11.18
N TYR A 192 -21.42 0.99 10.20
CA TYR A 192 -20.79 2.25 9.84
C TYR A 192 -20.71 2.45 8.33
N LYS A 193 -20.58 3.71 7.94
CA LYS A 193 -20.29 4.12 6.57
C LYS A 193 -18.92 4.79 6.53
N LEU A 194 -18.12 4.43 5.53
CA LEU A 194 -16.88 5.15 5.23
C LEU A 194 -17.24 6.47 4.54
N LEU A 195 -16.71 7.56 5.07
CA LEU A 195 -16.92 8.90 4.53
C LEU A 195 -15.80 9.23 3.54
N ASP A 196 -14.79 9.95 4.02
CA ASP A 196 -13.71 10.50 3.22
C ASP A 196 -12.35 10.00 3.68
N ALA A 197 -11.42 9.94 2.75
CA ALA A 197 -10.02 9.65 3.03
C ALA A 197 -9.14 10.81 2.60
N TYR A 198 -8.19 11.19 3.46
CA TYR A 198 -7.24 12.26 3.21
C TYR A 198 -5.82 11.74 3.34
N THR A 199 -4.89 12.28 2.55
CA THR A 199 -3.47 11.93 2.66
C THR A 199 -2.60 13.17 2.82
N THR A 200 -1.48 13.01 3.52
CA THR A 200 -0.42 14.03 3.59
C THR A 200 0.96 13.38 3.55
N GLY A 201 1.96 14.15 3.12
CA GLY A 201 3.33 13.69 2.95
C GLY A 201 3.49 12.74 1.77
N GLY A 202 4.41 11.79 1.90
CA GLY A 202 4.73 10.87 0.80
C GLY A 202 5.52 11.51 -0.35
N LYS A 203 5.79 10.72 -1.38
CA LYS A 203 6.51 11.20 -2.57
C LYS A 203 5.59 12.14 -3.36
N PRO A 204 6.13 13.24 -3.93
CA PRO A 204 5.32 14.11 -4.77
C PRO A 204 4.75 13.29 -5.92
N GLU A 205 3.45 13.43 -6.15
CA GLU A 205 2.77 12.78 -7.26
C GLU A 205 2.94 13.62 -8.53
N LEU A 206 2.78 12.97 -9.67
CA LEU A 206 2.78 13.64 -10.95
C LEU A 206 1.49 14.48 -11.08
N GLN A 207 1.55 15.64 -11.73
CA GLN A 207 0.36 16.46 -11.99
C GLN A 207 -0.60 15.72 -12.94
N ASP A 208 -1.89 16.06 -12.93
CA ASP A 208 -2.92 15.31 -13.68
C ASP A 208 -2.74 15.43 -15.22
N ASP A 209 -2.13 16.51 -15.72
CA ASP A 209 -1.74 16.63 -17.15
C ASP A 209 -0.24 16.99 -17.30
N PRO A 210 0.67 16.01 -17.13
CA PRO A 210 2.09 16.26 -17.08
C PRO A 210 2.71 16.18 -18.47
N ASN A 211 3.47 17.22 -18.85
CA ASN A 211 4.23 17.21 -20.09
C ASN A 211 5.40 16.20 -20.01
N ARG A 212 5.99 15.86 -21.15
CA ARG A 212 7.13 14.92 -21.23
C ARG A 212 8.29 15.36 -20.34
N LEU A 213 8.55 16.66 -20.24
CA LEU A 213 9.61 17.20 -19.40
C LEU A 213 9.29 17.05 -17.90
N ASP A 214 8.02 17.19 -17.50
CA ASP A 214 7.61 17.00 -16.10
C ASP A 214 7.76 15.54 -15.68
N ARG A 215 7.46 14.59 -16.58
CA ARG A 215 7.70 13.16 -16.36
C ARG A 215 9.18 12.86 -16.15
N ILE A 216 10.04 13.41 -17.00
CA ILE A 216 11.50 13.18 -16.93
C ILE A 216 12.06 13.80 -15.65
N THR A 217 11.71 15.05 -15.34
CA THR A 217 12.18 15.73 -14.13
C THR A 217 11.69 15.05 -12.86
N HIS A 218 10.42 14.61 -12.84
CA HIS A 218 9.87 13.81 -11.74
C HIS A 218 10.60 12.48 -11.57
N TRP A 219 10.89 11.77 -12.66
CA TRP A 219 11.67 10.53 -12.61
C TRP A 219 13.08 10.74 -12.04
N ILE A 220 13.79 11.79 -12.47
CA ILE A 220 15.12 12.13 -11.95
C ILE A 220 15.05 12.51 -10.46
N ALA A 221 14.14 13.43 -10.10
CA ALA A 221 14.01 13.94 -8.75
C ALA A 221 13.54 12.86 -7.76
N SER A 222 12.66 11.96 -8.19
CA SER A 222 12.19 10.83 -7.38
C SER A 222 13.27 9.75 -7.21
N SER A 223 14.11 9.53 -8.23
CA SER A 223 15.25 8.60 -8.16
C SER A 223 16.39 9.11 -7.28
N ALA A 224 16.62 10.43 -7.27
CA ALA A 224 17.63 11.06 -6.42
C ALA A 224 17.25 11.08 -4.92
N ARG A 225 15.96 10.89 -4.59
CA ARG A 225 15.50 10.79 -3.20
C ARG A 225 15.75 9.39 -2.64
N LEU A 226 16.92 9.23 -2.02
CA LEU A 226 17.32 8.01 -1.32
C LEU A 226 16.41 7.69 -0.12
N THR A 227 15.95 8.72 0.60
CA THR A 227 15.03 8.56 1.72
C THR A 227 13.58 8.65 1.28
N HIS A 228 12.72 7.89 1.94
CA HIS A 228 11.29 7.91 1.65
C HIS A 228 10.58 8.84 2.65
N PRO A 229 9.89 9.90 2.17
CA PRO A 229 9.10 10.75 3.05
C PRO A 229 7.93 9.93 3.64
N THR A 230 7.66 10.13 4.94
CA THR A 230 6.55 9.51 5.64
C THR A 230 5.22 9.97 5.02
N ARG A 231 4.31 9.03 4.81
CA ARG A 231 2.96 9.32 4.32
C ARG A 231 1.97 9.01 5.43
N TYR A 232 1.12 9.98 5.74
CA TYR A 232 -0.01 9.79 6.64
C TYR A 232 -1.30 9.76 5.82
N THR A 233 -2.30 9.08 6.37
CA THR A 233 -3.64 9.06 5.83
C THR A 233 -4.63 9.12 6.99
N VAL A 234 -5.73 9.82 6.79
CA VAL A 234 -6.88 9.82 7.69
C VAL A 234 -8.03 9.20 6.93
N VAL A 235 -8.70 8.23 7.52
CA VAL A 235 -9.95 7.68 6.99
C VAL A 235 -11.04 7.99 8.00
N GLN A 236 -12.11 8.65 7.53
CA GLN A 236 -13.25 9.01 8.33
C GLN A 236 -14.38 8.00 8.16
N LEU A 237 -15.00 7.64 9.27
CA LEU A 237 -16.12 6.72 9.36
C LEU A 237 -17.16 7.30 10.31
N GLN A 238 -18.42 6.96 10.11
CA GLN A 238 -19.50 7.38 11.00
C GLN A 238 -20.54 6.27 11.09
N GLY A 239 -21.19 6.13 12.24
CA GLY A 239 -22.22 5.12 12.40
C GLY A 239 -23.44 5.37 11.53
N VAL A 240 -24.19 4.30 11.34
CA VAL A 240 -25.33 4.23 10.43
C VAL A 240 -26.58 3.96 11.25
N LEU A 241 -27.67 4.64 10.91
CA LEU A 241 -28.97 4.39 11.52
C LEU A 241 -29.39 2.94 11.29
N TYR A 242 -29.91 2.27 12.33
CA TYR A 242 -30.41 0.91 12.19
C TYR A 242 -31.56 0.83 11.19
N GLN A 243 -31.34 0.09 10.11
CA GLN A 243 -32.35 -0.15 9.07
C GLN A 243 -32.69 -1.65 9.04
N PRO A 244 -33.96 -2.03 9.24
CA PRO A 244 -34.36 -3.43 9.24
C PRO A 244 -34.18 -4.03 7.83
N THR A 245 -33.32 -5.03 7.71
CA THR A 245 -33.16 -5.78 6.45
C THR A 245 -34.27 -6.81 6.32
N VAL A 246 -35.19 -6.61 5.38
CA VAL A 246 -36.22 -7.60 5.04
C VAL A 246 -35.61 -8.67 4.13
N ALA A 247 -35.76 -9.95 4.50
CA ALA A 247 -35.23 -11.06 3.72
C ALA A 247 -35.90 -11.13 2.34
N GLY A 248 -35.11 -11.02 1.27
CA GLY A 248 -35.59 -11.06 -0.11
C GLY A 248 -35.61 -9.71 -0.83
N GLU A 249 -35.42 -8.61 -0.11
CA GLU A 249 -35.22 -7.28 -0.69
C GLU A 249 -33.72 -6.92 -0.73
N ALA A 250 -33.35 -5.98 -1.61
CA ALA A 250 -31.99 -5.46 -1.62
C ALA A 250 -31.71 -4.78 -0.27
N PRO A 251 -30.54 -5.00 0.36
CA PRO A 251 -30.16 -4.30 1.58
C PRO A 251 -30.34 -2.78 1.39
N PRO A 252 -31.01 -2.10 2.32
CA PRO A 252 -31.24 -0.68 2.20
C PRO A 252 -29.90 0.06 2.34
N ARG A 253 -29.81 1.23 1.70
CA ARG A 253 -28.55 1.97 1.63
C ARG A 253 -28.18 2.48 3.04
N PRO A 254 -26.92 2.30 3.48
CA PRO A 254 -26.48 2.86 4.75
C PRO A 254 -26.64 4.38 4.79
N VAL A 255 -27.49 4.87 5.70
CA VAL A 255 -27.70 6.30 5.98
C VAL A 255 -27.00 6.63 7.29
N VAL A 256 -26.10 7.60 7.21
CA VAL A 256 -25.29 8.06 8.34
C VAL A 256 -26.19 8.62 9.44
N ASP A 257 -25.88 8.31 10.70
CA ASP A 257 -26.51 8.91 11.87
C ASP A 257 -25.84 10.28 12.19
N PRO A 258 -26.54 11.42 12.03
CA PRO A 258 -25.98 12.73 12.34
C PRO A 258 -25.64 12.95 13.81
N ASP A 259 -26.25 12.18 14.73
CA ASP A 259 -26.02 12.32 16.18
C ASP A 259 -24.75 11.57 16.64
N GLU A 260 -24.24 10.65 15.82
CA GLU A 260 -23.01 9.93 16.11
C GLU A 260 -21.76 10.72 15.66
N PRO A 261 -20.70 10.75 16.48
CA PRO A 261 -19.47 11.46 16.13
C PRO A 261 -18.71 10.77 14.98
N VAL A 262 -18.03 11.56 14.16
CA VAL A 262 -17.15 11.04 13.11
C VAL A 262 -15.90 10.43 13.74
N VAL A 263 -15.65 9.15 13.46
CA VAL A 263 -14.45 8.42 13.85
C VAL A 263 -13.39 8.59 12.78
N SER A 264 -12.26 9.19 13.14
CA SER A 264 -11.13 9.44 12.27
C SER A 264 -9.96 8.51 12.61
N VAL A 265 -9.68 7.56 11.74
CA VAL A 265 -8.54 6.64 11.88
C VAL A 265 -7.33 7.25 11.20
N VAL A 266 -6.35 7.65 12.00
CA VAL A 266 -5.09 8.25 11.55
C VAL A 266 -4.04 7.15 11.41
N MET A 267 -3.53 6.96 10.22
CA MET A 267 -2.57 5.91 9.89
C MET A 267 -1.30 6.47 9.27
N ILE A 268 -0.18 5.81 9.53
CA ILE A 268 1.10 6.03 8.86
C ILE A 268 1.36 4.87 7.89
N ARG A 269 1.91 5.18 6.70
CA ARG A 269 2.38 4.16 5.76
C ARG A 269 3.75 3.67 6.21
N ASP A 270 3.78 2.46 6.77
CA ASP A 270 5.03 1.74 6.96
C ASP A 270 5.44 1.11 5.62
N LEU A 271 6.66 1.42 5.15
CA LEU A 271 7.18 0.89 3.90
C LEU A 271 7.87 -0.47 4.08
N GLY A 272 8.04 -0.89 5.34
CA GLY A 272 8.73 -2.12 5.67
C GLY A 272 10.18 -2.15 5.16
N TRP A 273 10.72 -3.35 5.05
CA TRP A 273 12.13 -3.58 4.76
C TRP A 273 12.32 -4.84 3.89
N VAL A 274 11.42 -4.99 2.93
CA VAL A 274 11.32 -6.12 1.98
C VAL A 274 12.68 -6.59 1.47
N ARG A 275 13.54 -5.64 1.08
CA ARG A 275 14.82 -5.92 0.39
C ARG A 275 16.04 -6.02 1.32
N LEU A 276 15.93 -5.64 2.58
CA LEU A 276 17.10 -5.59 3.47
C LEU A 276 17.62 -6.99 3.80
N ARG A 277 16.73 -7.93 4.18
CA ARG A 277 17.14 -9.30 4.50
C ARG A 277 17.80 -10.01 3.30
N PRO A 278 17.23 -9.98 2.07
CA PRO A 278 17.92 -10.51 0.89
C PRO A 278 19.25 -9.83 0.57
N ALA A 279 19.35 -8.51 0.76
CA ALA A 279 20.61 -7.77 0.56
C ALA A 279 21.71 -8.25 1.52
N LEU A 280 21.37 -8.43 2.81
CA LEU A 280 22.31 -8.93 3.81
C LEU A 280 22.82 -10.34 3.48
N VAL A 281 21.92 -11.24 3.03
CA VAL A 281 22.31 -12.60 2.61
C VAL A 281 23.24 -12.56 1.39
N THR A 282 22.93 -11.72 0.40
CA THR A 282 23.74 -11.55 -0.81
C THR A 282 25.14 -11.03 -0.48
N ILE A 283 25.21 -9.94 0.29
CA ILE A 283 26.48 -9.29 0.65
C ILE A 283 27.32 -10.24 1.53
N GLY A 284 26.71 -10.86 2.54
CA GLY A 284 27.39 -11.82 3.41
C GLY A 284 27.94 -13.01 2.63
N SER A 285 27.13 -13.61 1.75
CA SER A 285 27.55 -14.74 0.91
C SER A 285 28.63 -14.33 -0.09
N LEU A 286 28.56 -13.10 -0.64
CA LEU A 286 29.55 -12.57 -1.56
C LEU A 286 30.91 -12.41 -0.90
N LEU A 287 30.97 -11.86 0.31
CA LEU A 287 32.22 -11.71 1.05
C LEU A 287 32.87 -13.07 1.34
N ILE A 288 32.07 -14.06 1.77
CA ILE A 288 32.58 -15.42 2.04
C ILE A 288 33.03 -16.10 0.74
N PHE A 289 32.25 -15.95 -0.35
CA PHE A 289 32.62 -16.48 -1.66
C PHE A 289 33.96 -15.93 -2.14
N LEU A 290 34.15 -14.60 -2.08
CA LEU A 290 35.40 -13.96 -2.47
C LEU A 290 36.59 -14.41 -1.61
N ALA A 291 36.38 -14.58 -0.29
CA ALA A 291 37.42 -15.10 0.60
C ALA A 291 37.82 -16.54 0.23
N LEU A 292 36.86 -17.42 -0.07
CA LEU A 292 37.13 -18.80 -0.49
C LEU A 292 37.81 -18.87 -1.86
N CYS A 293 37.37 -18.06 -2.83
CA CYS A 293 38.03 -17.93 -4.12
C CYS A 293 39.47 -17.44 -3.98
N TYR A 294 39.70 -16.47 -3.08
CA TYR A 294 41.04 -15.98 -2.79
C TYR A 294 41.93 -17.09 -2.20
N TRP A 295 41.43 -17.89 -1.26
CA TRP A 295 42.20 -19.02 -0.71
C TRP A 295 42.52 -20.09 -1.76
N LEU A 296 41.57 -20.41 -2.64
CA LEU A 296 41.80 -21.32 -3.76
C LEU A 296 42.87 -20.78 -4.71
N HIS A 297 42.82 -19.48 -5.01
CA HIS A 297 43.82 -18.82 -5.86
C HIS A 297 45.23 -18.85 -5.27
N VAL A 298 45.36 -18.58 -3.97
CA VAL A 298 46.65 -18.67 -3.26
C VAL A 298 47.19 -20.10 -3.30
N ARG A 299 46.33 -21.09 -3.03
CA ARG A 299 46.70 -22.50 -3.10
C ARG A 299 47.18 -22.90 -4.50
N ASP A 300 46.50 -22.47 -5.55
CA ASP A 300 46.87 -22.83 -6.92
C ASP A 300 48.23 -22.22 -7.30
N LYS A 301 48.53 -21.00 -6.85
CA LYS A 301 49.87 -20.41 -6.99
C LYS A 301 50.96 -21.21 -6.27
N GLU A 302 50.71 -21.64 -5.03
CA GLU A 302 51.67 -22.47 -4.30
C GLU A 302 51.94 -23.81 -5.00
N LEU A 303 50.89 -24.43 -5.58
CA LEU A 303 51.04 -25.67 -6.33
C LEU A 303 51.82 -25.48 -7.64
N MET A 304 51.63 -24.36 -8.33
CA MET A 304 52.42 -24.03 -9.52
C MET A 304 53.90 -23.84 -9.16
N ALA A 305 54.20 -23.06 -8.11
CA ALA A 305 55.56 -22.84 -7.63
C ALA A 305 56.27 -24.16 -7.26
N ARG A 306 55.61 -25.05 -6.52
CA ARG A 306 56.19 -26.37 -6.18
C ARG A 306 56.41 -27.27 -7.40
N ARG A 307 55.56 -27.17 -8.43
CA ARG A 307 55.76 -27.91 -9.67
C ARG A 307 56.97 -27.38 -10.44
N GLU A 308 57.15 -26.06 -10.49
CA GLU A 308 58.33 -25.43 -11.07
C GLU A 308 59.61 -25.85 -10.33
N GLU A 309 59.62 -25.84 -9.00
CA GLU A 309 60.73 -26.36 -8.19
C GLU A 309 61.05 -27.83 -8.48
N PHE A 310 60.02 -28.66 -8.69
CA PHE A 310 60.21 -30.08 -9.01
C PHE A 310 60.77 -30.31 -10.41
N GLU A 311 60.25 -29.62 -11.42
CA GLU A 311 60.76 -29.73 -12.80
C GLU A 311 62.20 -29.18 -12.91
N THR A 312 62.50 -28.08 -12.22
CA THR A 312 63.88 -27.53 -12.17
C THR A 312 64.85 -28.43 -11.41
N ALA A 313 64.42 -29.15 -10.37
CA ALA A 313 65.25 -30.13 -9.69
C ALA A 313 65.51 -31.42 -10.49
N LYS A 314 64.69 -31.68 -11.53
CA LYS A 314 64.79 -32.87 -12.39
C LYS A 314 65.62 -32.62 -13.66
N ALA A 315 65.75 -31.36 -14.09
CA ALA A 315 66.59 -30.92 -15.21
C ALA A 315 68.07 -30.83 -14.82
#